data_AF-A0A0X8FLT1-F1
#
_entry.id   AF-A0A0X8FLT1-F1
#
_cell.length_a   1.000
_cell.length_b   1.000
_cell.length_c   1.000
_cell.angle_alpha   90.00
_cell.angle_beta   90.00
_cell.angle_gamma   90.00
#
_symmetry.space_group_name_H-M   'P 1'
#
loop_
_entity.id
_entity.type
_entity.pdbx_description
1 polymer ?
#
loop_
_entity_poly.entity_id
_entity_poly.type
_entity_poly.pdbx_seq_one_letter_code
_entity_poly.pdbx_strand_id
1 'polypeptide(L)'
;MKLKCFLASPLPWMLATVILFICLISMTSWQTSLGLIAIIWLLLWGYQAKNKQAPSKKLSARRYDFYRSQGLTNRDIHVYRQQMQVSLDKINQVLNFQSSDPRVKAVFNHWQIKKLLKQYFKAINRAPKRLDQASRFIFKDLDQLVHLIDNYQQVDSDILKRTNYQKQQSLIAGIDEIASHIHQDYQDFINLDKEIHYDQIRK
;
A
#
# COMPACT_ATOMS: atom_id res chain seq x y z
N MET A 1 -56.06 21.79 -66.47
CA MET A 1 -56.71 22.60 -65.42
C MET A 1 -55.83 22.57 -64.17
N LYS A 2 -55.34 23.74 -63.74
CA LYS A 2 -54.71 24.13 -62.46
C LYS A 2 -53.68 23.17 -61.79
N LEU A 3 -52.40 23.41 -62.06
CA LEU A 3 -51.32 23.24 -61.07
C LEU A 3 -50.88 24.64 -60.60
N LYS A 4 -51.20 25.01 -59.37
CA LYS A 4 -50.53 26.08 -58.61
C LYS A 4 -50.63 25.74 -57.12
N CYS A 5 -49.58 26.12 -56.38
CA CYS A 5 -49.43 26.09 -54.92
C CYS A 5 -48.79 24.83 -54.32
N PHE A 6 -47.46 24.72 -54.45
CA PHE A 6 -46.64 24.02 -53.44
C PHE A 6 -45.24 24.63 -53.25
N LEU A 7 -45.03 25.90 -53.63
CA LEU A 7 -43.75 26.58 -53.51
C LEU A 7 -43.94 27.90 -52.78
N ALA A 8 -44.06 27.83 -51.45
CA ALA A 8 -43.72 28.89 -50.49
C ALA A 8 -44.25 28.52 -49.10
N SER A 9 -43.58 27.60 -48.40
CA SER A 9 -43.60 27.64 -46.93
C SER A 9 -42.16 27.45 -46.42
N PRO A 10 -41.68 28.25 -45.45
CA PRO A 10 -40.31 28.17 -44.93
C PRO A 10 -40.07 26.95 -44.02
N LEU A 11 -41.10 26.13 -43.81
CA LEU A 11 -41.09 24.96 -42.93
C LEU A 11 -40.05 23.88 -43.29
N PRO A 12 -39.83 23.51 -44.57
CA PRO A 12 -38.91 22.43 -44.93
C PRO A 12 -37.43 22.77 -44.68
N TRP A 13 -37.04 24.03 -44.88
CA TRP A 13 -35.66 24.49 -44.70
C TRP A 13 -35.29 24.60 -43.22
N MET A 14 -36.24 25.01 -42.37
CA MET A 14 -36.06 25.06 -40.92
C MET A 14 -35.94 23.68 -40.30
N LEU A 15 -36.71 22.70 -40.79
CA LEU A 15 -36.58 21.32 -40.33
C LEU A 15 -35.25 20.70 -40.76
N ALA A 16 -34.77 21.00 -41.97
CA ALA A 16 -33.48 20.51 -42.45
C ALA A 16 -32.29 21.04 -41.61
N THR A 17 -32.32 22.32 -41.20
CA THR A 17 -31.25 22.89 -40.37
C THR A 17 -31.27 22.36 -38.93
N VAL A 18 -32.46 22.15 -38.35
CA VAL A 18 -32.60 21.54 -37.03
C VAL A 18 -32.14 20.08 -37.03
N ILE A 19 -32.47 19.31 -38.07
CA ILE A 19 -32.02 17.91 -38.23
C ILE A 19 -30.49 17.86 -38.42
N LEU A 20 -29.91 18.75 -39.22
CA LEU A 20 -28.45 18.83 -39.41
C LEU A 20 -27.72 19.21 -38.11
N PHE A 21 -28.30 20.10 -37.30
CA PHE A 21 -27.76 20.50 -36.00
C PHE A 21 -27.85 19.38 -34.95
N ILE A 22 -28.97 18.65 -34.89
CA ILE A 22 -29.13 17.46 -34.03
C ILE A 22 -28.15 16.35 -34.44
N CYS A 23 -27.92 16.17 -35.75
CA CYS A 23 -26.96 15.20 -36.27
C CYS A 23 -25.51 15.56 -35.89
N LEU A 24 -25.14 16.84 -35.95
CA LEU A 24 -23.82 17.34 -35.54
C LEU A 24 -23.57 17.20 -34.02
N ILE A 25 -24.60 17.38 -33.18
CA ILE A 25 -24.49 17.19 -31.73
C ILE A 25 -24.35 15.70 -31.37
N SER A 26 -24.97 14.80 -32.14
CA SER A 26 -24.90 13.35 -31.89
C SER A 26 -23.52 12.73 -32.17
N MET A 27 -22.72 13.33 -33.08
CA MET A 27 -21.37 12.83 -33.44
C MET A 27 -20.27 13.13 -32.42
N THR A 28 -20.46 14.10 -31.53
CA THR A 28 -19.42 14.52 -30.55
C THR A 28 -19.42 13.69 -29.26
N SER A 29 -20.47 12.91 -29.03
CA SER A 29 -20.67 12.13 -27.80
C SER A 29 -19.88 10.81 -27.74
N TRP A 30 -19.64 10.16 -28.89
CA TRP A 30 -18.92 8.88 -28.94
C TRP A 30 -17.39 9.05 -28.88
N GLN A 31 -16.86 10.13 -29.48
CA GLN A 31 -15.42 10.41 -29.53
C GLN A 31 -14.86 10.84 -28.17
N THR A 32 -15.63 11.63 -27.41
CA THR A 32 -15.26 12.07 -26.05
C THR A 32 -15.30 10.93 -25.05
N SER A 33 -16.26 10.00 -25.20
CA SER A 33 -16.39 8.82 -24.34
C SER A 33 -15.20 7.85 -24.49
N LEU A 34 -14.75 7.58 -25.71
CA LEU A 34 -13.58 6.72 -25.94
C LEU A 34 -12.28 7.33 -25.39
N GLY A 35 -12.13 8.65 -25.50
CA GLY A 35 -10.99 9.37 -24.94
C GLY A 35 -10.91 9.25 -23.42
N LEU A 36 -12.04 9.43 -22.73
CA LEU A 36 -12.11 9.28 -21.26
C LEU A 36 -11.86 7.83 -20.83
N ILE A 37 -12.40 6.85 -21.55
CA ILE A 37 -12.15 5.43 -21.26
C ILE A 37 -10.66 5.10 -21.46
N ALA A 38 -10.01 5.61 -22.51
CA ALA A 38 -8.58 5.40 -22.75
C ALA A 38 -7.71 6.04 -21.67
N ILE A 39 -8.07 7.24 -21.17
CA ILE A 39 -7.38 7.90 -20.06
C ILE A 39 -7.56 7.10 -18.76
N ILE A 40 -8.77 6.62 -18.46
CA ILE A 40 -9.04 5.77 -17.30
C ILE A 40 -8.24 4.45 -17.42
N TRP A 41 -8.18 3.84 -18.61
CA TRP A 41 -7.40 2.63 -18.86
C TRP A 41 -5.89 2.87 -18.66
N LEU A 42 -5.36 4.00 -19.14
CA LEU A 42 -3.96 4.41 -18.93
C LEU A 42 -3.65 4.66 -17.45
N LEU A 43 -4.56 5.31 -16.72
CA LEU A 43 -4.41 5.55 -15.29
C LEU A 43 -4.45 4.23 -14.50
N LEU A 44 -5.37 3.31 -14.82
CA LEU A 44 -5.43 2.00 -14.19
C LEU A 44 -4.22 1.12 -14.54
N TRP A 45 -3.74 1.13 -15.78
CA TRP A 45 -2.56 0.38 -16.20
C TRP A 45 -1.27 0.91 -15.57
N GLY A 46 -1.13 2.24 -15.47
CA GLY A 46 -0.02 2.90 -14.77
C GLY A 46 -0.01 2.61 -13.26
N TYR A 47 -1.19 2.45 -12.64
CA TYR A 47 -1.32 2.04 -11.24
C TYR A 47 -0.87 0.58 -11.03
N GLN A 48 -1.25 -0.33 -11.94
CA GLN A 48 -0.85 -1.74 -11.85
C GLN A 48 0.63 -1.97 -12.17
N ALA A 49 1.25 -1.12 -13.01
CA ALA A 49 2.67 -1.22 -13.35
C ALA A 49 3.61 -0.95 -12.16
N LYS A 50 3.17 -0.18 -11.15
CA LYS A 50 3.93 0.05 -9.92
C LYS A 50 3.99 -1.16 -8.98
N ASN A 51 3.13 -2.16 -9.18
CA ASN A 51 3.07 -3.37 -8.36
C ASN A 51 3.84 -4.58 -8.94
N LYS A 52 4.58 -4.40 -10.04
CA LYS A 52 5.49 -5.46 -10.52
C LYS A 52 6.71 -5.52 -9.60
N GLN A 53 6.67 -6.42 -8.62
CA GLN A 53 7.83 -6.79 -7.82
C GLN A 53 9.00 -7.08 -8.77
N ALA A 54 10.06 -6.27 -8.68
CA ALA A 54 11.25 -6.46 -9.49
C ALA A 54 11.77 -7.90 -9.33
N PRO A 55 12.26 -8.55 -10.40
CA PRO A 55 12.76 -9.92 -10.32
C PRO A 55 13.82 -10.00 -9.22
N SER A 56 13.60 -10.87 -8.24
CA SER A 56 14.49 -10.99 -7.08
C SER A 56 15.92 -11.18 -7.59
N LYS A 57 16.83 -10.25 -7.24
CA LYS A 57 18.24 -10.33 -7.60
C LYS A 57 18.74 -11.75 -7.26
N LYS A 58 19.37 -12.42 -8.23
CA LYS A 58 19.89 -13.79 -8.05
C LYS A 58 20.76 -13.81 -6.78
N LEU A 59 20.45 -14.73 -5.87
CA LEU A 59 21.15 -14.82 -4.59
C LEU A 59 22.61 -15.22 -4.83
N SER A 60 23.54 -14.69 -4.04
CA SER A 60 24.89 -15.24 -4.01
C SER A 60 24.86 -16.63 -3.38
N ALA A 61 25.74 -17.53 -3.82
CA ALA A 61 25.87 -18.89 -3.30
C ALA A 61 25.98 -18.89 -1.76
N ARG A 62 26.82 -18.00 -1.20
CA ARG A 62 27.03 -17.82 0.24
C ARG A 62 25.74 -17.58 1.05
N ARG A 63 24.76 -16.84 0.50
CA ARG A 63 23.48 -16.62 1.19
C ARG A 63 22.58 -17.84 1.11
N TYR A 64 22.65 -18.62 0.02
CA TYR A 64 21.88 -19.87 -0.11
C TYR A 64 22.39 -20.88 0.92
N ASP A 65 23.72 -20.99 1.05
CA ASP A 65 24.35 -21.88 2.03
C ASP A 65 23.98 -21.49 3.46
N PHE A 66 23.90 -20.19 3.77
CA PHE A 66 23.41 -19.71 5.07
C PHE A 66 21.97 -20.16 5.34
N TYR A 67 21.03 -19.99 4.40
CA TYR A 67 19.66 -20.43 4.65
C TYR A 67 19.53 -21.95 4.77
N ARG A 68 20.31 -22.69 3.97
CA ARG A 68 20.35 -24.16 4.06
C ARG A 68 20.95 -24.64 5.38
N SER A 69 21.99 -23.98 5.90
CA SER A 69 22.55 -24.32 7.22
C SER A 69 21.59 -24.03 8.37
N GLN A 70 20.64 -23.10 8.15
CA GLN A 70 19.51 -22.86 9.05
C GLN A 70 18.35 -23.87 8.85
N GLY A 71 18.50 -24.85 7.96
CA GLY A 71 17.53 -25.94 7.76
C GLY A 71 16.36 -25.60 6.84
N LEU A 72 16.43 -24.53 6.05
CA LEU A 72 15.38 -24.18 5.08
C LEU A 72 15.55 -24.96 3.77
N THR A 73 14.45 -25.46 3.20
CA THR A 73 14.45 -26.04 1.84
C THR A 73 14.53 -24.95 0.77
N ASN A 74 14.90 -25.30 -0.46
CA ASN A 74 14.95 -24.31 -1.56
C ASN A 74 13.61 -23.58 -1.79
N ARG A 75 12.48 -24.28 -1.57
CA ARG A 75 11.15 -23.69 -1.65
C ARG A 75 10.92 -22.70 -0.51
N ASP A 76 11.26 -23.08 0.71
CA ASP A 76 11.10 -22.22 1.88
C ASP A 76 11.96 -20.96 1.78
N ILE A 77 13.18 -21.08 1.23
CA ILE A 77 14.06 -19.95 0.96
C ILE A 77 13.38 -18.93 0.03
N HIS A 78 12.71 -19.41 -1.03
CA HIS A 78 12.03 -18.52 -1.95
C HIS A 78 10.86 -17.79 -1.27
N VAL A 79 10.00 -18.53 -0.56
CA VAL A 79 8.84 -17.97 0.15
C VAL A 79 9.29 -16.99 1.23
N TYR A 80 10.26 -17.37 2.05
CA TYR A 80 10.87 -16.52 3.07
C TYR A 80 11.34 -15.18 2.47
N ARG A 81 12.07 -15.23 1.35
CA ARG A 81 12.62 -14.03 0.72
C ARG A 81 11.54 -13.11 0.17
N GLN A 82 10.52 -13.68 -0.48
CA GLN A 82 9.39 -12.89 -0.96
C GLN A 82 8.72 -12.17 0.20
N GLN A 83 8.49 -12.89 1.30
CA GLN A 83 7.88 -12.28 2.48
C GLN A 83 8.75 -11.19 3.08
N MET A 84 10.06 -11.42 3.24
CA MET A 84 10.96 -10.40 3.77
C MET A 84 11.08 -9.18 2.88
N GLN A 85 10.99 -9.34 1.56
CA GLN A 85 10.97 -8.21 0.63
C GLN A 85 9.71 -7.37 0.83
N VAL A 86 8.54 -8.01 0.87
CA VAL A 86 7.27 -7.33 1.13
C VAL A 86 7.27 -6.61 2.48
N SER A 87 7.78 -7.26 3.53
CA SER A 87 7.91 -6.62 4.85
C SER A 87 8.89 -5.46 4.84
N LEU A 88 10.00 -5.56 4.12
CA LEU A 88 10.97 -4.47 3.98
C LEU A 88 10.36 -3.26 3.29
N ASP A 89 9.54 -3.47 2.26
CA ASP A 89 8.84 -2.39 1.56
C ASP A 89 7.88 -1.66 2.50
N LYS A 90 7.09 -2.40 3.30
CA LYS A 90 6.22 -1.84 4.35
C LYS A 90 7.02 -1.06 5.40
N ILE A 91 8.13 -1.62 5.88
CA ILE A 91 9.01 -0.92 6.84
C ILE A 91 9.52 0.38 6.22
N ASN A 92 9.96 0.37 4.97
CA ASN A 92 10.43 1.57 4.30
C ASN A 92 9.34 2.64 4.17
N GLN A 93 8.09 2.26 3.92
CA GLN A 93 6.96 3.19 3.95
C GLN A 93 6.83 3.87 5.33
N VAL A 94 6.84 3.11 6.43
CA VAL A 94 6.81 3.66 7.79
C VAL A 94 8.04 4.53 8.12
N LEU A 95 9.22 4.15 7.61
CA LEU A 95 10.45 4.93 7.82
C LEU A 95 10.44 6.26 7.07
N ASN A 96 9.86 6.29 5.87
CA ASN A 96 9.73 7.46 5.03
C ASN A 96 8.60 8.38 5.48
N PHE A 97 7.64 7.86 6.25
CA PHE A 97 6.60 8.67 6.86
C PHE A 97 7.20 9.74 7.77
N GLN A 98 6.67 10.96 7.59
CA GLN A 98 6.94 12.14 8.39
C GLN A 98 5.61 12.85 8.63
N SER A 99 5.36 13.26 9.87
CA SER A 99 4.23 14.12 10.23
C SER A 99 4.77 15.35 10.94
N SER A 100 4.11 16.48 10.72
CA SER A 100 4.37 17.72 11.46
C SER A 100 3.64 17.76 12.81
N ASP A 101 2.62 16.92 13.01
CA ASP A 101 1.82 16.85 14.23
C ASP A 101 2.67 16.38 15.43
N PRO A 102 2.77 17.18 16.51
CA PRO A 102 3.56 16.82 17.69
C PRO A 102 3.05 15.55 18.39
N ARG A 103 1.76 15.22 18.30
CA ARG A 103 1.17 14.02 18.92
C ARG A 103 1.68 12.74 18.24
N VAL A 104 1.70 12.73 16.91
CA VAL A 104 2.26 11.62 16.13
C VAL A 104 3.76 11.49 16.42
N LYS A 105 4.50 12.61 16.42
CA LYS A 105 5.93 12.60 16.75
C LYS A 105 6.19 12.02 18.15
N ALA A 106 5.36 12.37 19.14
CA ALA A 106 5.48 11.85 20.49
C ALA A 106 5.35 10.32 20.54
N VAL A 107 4.33 9.75 19.89
CA VAL A 107 4.16 8.28 19.80
C VAL A 107 5.33 7.61 19.07
N PHE A 108 5.74 8.15 17.91
CA PHE A 108 6.87 7.60 17.15
C PHE A 108 8.18 7.60 17.95
N ASN A 109 8.41 8.65 18.75
CA ASN A 109 9.59 8.80 19.57
C ASN A 109 9.53 7.93 20.84
N HIS A 110 8.36 7.82 21.47
CA HIS A 110 8.14 7.02 22.68
C HIS A 110 8.57 5.56 22.46
N TRP A 111 8.07 4.94 21.39
CA TRP A 111 8.42 3.57 21.02
C TRP A 111 9.71 3.45 20.20
N GLN A 112 10.29 4.57 19.78
CA GLN A 112 11.38 4.61 18.79
C GLN A 112 11.04 3.75 17.55
N ILE A 113 9.82 3.87 17.02
CA ILE A 113 9.22 2.95 16.02
C ILE A 113 10.21 2.63 14.87
N LYS A 114 10.84 3.66 14.31
CA LYS A 114 11.79 3.50 13.20
C LYS A 114 12.97 2.58 13.54
N LYS A 115 13.47 2.65 14.77
CA LYS A 115 14.57 1.81 15.26
C LYS A 115 14.05 0.41 15.60
N LEU A 116 12.90 0.33 16.27
CA LEU A 116 12.25 -0.93 16.63
C LEU A 116 12.02 -1.82 15.40
N LEU A 117 11.38 -1.28 14.35
CA LEU A 117 11.11 -2.02 13.11
C LEU A 117 12.39 -2.54 12.45
N LYS A 118 13.43 -1.71 12.37
CA LYS A 118 14.73 -2.11 11.81
C LYS A 118 15.40 -3.20 12.64
N GLN A 119 15.36 -3.10 13.97
CA GLN A 119 15.97 -4.07 14.86
C GLN A 119 15.24 -5.41 14.80
N TYR A 120 13.91 -5.41 14.85
CA TYR A 120 13.13 -6.63 14.78
C TYR A 120 13.32 -7.32 13.43
N PHE A 121 13.21 -6.58 12.31
CA PHE A 121 13.48 -7.12 10.98
C PHE A 121 14.89 -7.70 10.84
N LYS A 122 15.90 -7.05 11.45
CA LYS A 122 17.27 -7.57 11.47
C LYS A 122 17.40 -8.85 12.31
N ALA A 123 16.70 -8.94 13.43
CA ALA A 123 16.68 -10.13 14.27
C ALA A 123 16.08 -11.33 13.54
N ILE A 124 14.94 -11.14 12.86
CA ILE A 124 14.29 -12.18 12.04
C ILE A 124 15.23 -12.67 10.93
N ASN A 125 15.91 -11.75 10.24
CA ASN A 125 16.86 -12.10 9.18
C ASN A 125 18.11 -12.86 9.65
N ARG A 126 18.42 -12.82 10.96
CA ARG A 126 19.50 -13.63 11.54
C ARG A 126 19.05 -15.05 11.87
N ALA A 127 17.75 -15.25 12.11
CA ALA A 127 17.18 -16.54 12.46
C ALA A 127 15.98 -16.89 11.56
N PRO A 128 16.21 -17.16 10.26
CA PRO A 128 15.14 -17.35 9.28
C PRO A 128 14.23 -18.55 9.58
N LYS A 129 14.72 -19.55 10.33
CA LYS A 129 13.92 -20.70 10.78
C LYS A 129 12.85 -20.33 11.81
N ARG A 130 13.02 -19.21 12.51
CA ARG A 130 12.12 -18.69 13.56
C ARG A 130 11.09 -17.71 13.00
N LEU A 131 10.82 -17.75 11.69
CA LEU A 131 9.87 -16.83 11.05
C LEU A 131 8.45 -17.00 11.60
N ASP A 132 8.08 -18.22 11.96
CA ASP A 132 6.81 -18.57 12.61
C ASP A 132 6.57 -17.76 13.89
N GLN A 133 7.62 -17.59 14.69
CA GLN A 133 7.58 -16.81 15.93
C GLN A 133 7.37 -15.32 15.68
N ALA A 134 7.76 -14.81 14.51
CA ALA A 134 7.57 -13.41 14.11
C ALA A 134 6.41 -13.23 13.12
N SER A 135 5.56 -14.25 12.93
CA SER A 135 4.50 -14.24 11.91
C SER A 135 3.51 -13.11 12.10
N ARG A 136 3.09 -12.83 13.34
CA ARG A 136 2.19 -11.72 13.65
C ARG A 136 2.75 -10.38 13.19
N PHE A 137 4.01 -10.08 13.54
CA PHE A 137 4.69 -8.87 13.08
C PHE A 137 4.69 -8.75 11.55
N ILE A 138 5.10 -9.83 10.88
CA ILE A 138 5.35 -9.86 9.43
C ILE A 138 4.07 -9.77 8.59
N PHE A 139 2.98 -10.40 9.05
CA PHE A 139 1.75 -10.56 8.27
C PHE A 139 0.58 -9.70 8.75
N LYS A 140 0.63 -9.15 9.97
CA LYS A 140 -0.48 -8.39 10.56
C LYS A 140 -0.05 -7.01 11.01
N ASP A 141 0.88 -6.92 11.96
CA ASP A 141 1.14 -5.65 12.64
C ASP A 141 1.76 -4.61 11.69
N LEU A 142 2.64 -5.02 10.76
CA LEU A 142 3.17 -4.12 9.73
C LEU A 142 2.07 -3.58 8.80
N ASP A 143 1.15 -4.42 8.37
CA ASP A 143 0.04 -4.01 7.50
C ASP A 143 -0.89 -3.04 8.23
N GLN A 144 -1.21 -3.33 9.48
CA GLN A 144 -2.04 -2.46 10.31
C GLN A 144 -1.37 -1.11 10.56
N LEU A 145 -0.07 -1.10 10.87
CA LEU A 145 0.68 0.14 11.08
C LEU A 145 0.71 1.02 9.82
N VAL A 146 0.99 0.43 8.66
CA VAL A 146 0.94 1.13 7.38
C VAL A 146 -0.44 1.71 7.11
N HIS A 147 -1.49 0.89 7.27
CA HIS A 147 -2.87 1.32 7.04
C HIS A 147 -3.29 2.48 7.98
N LEU A 148 -2.89 2.44 9.26
CA LEU A 148 -3.18 3.52 10.21
C LEU A 148 -2.46 4.82 9.84
N ILE A 149 -1.20 4.74 9.41
CA ILE A 149 -0.41 5.88 8.96
C ILE A 149 -1.01 6.50 7.70
N ASP A 150 -1.32 5.68 6.69
CA ASP A 150 -1.91 6.15 5.43
C ASP A 150 -3.27 6.83 5.68
N ASN A 151 -4.11 6.22 6.53
CA ASN A 151 -5.38 6.84 6.92
C ASN A 151 -5.20 8.12 7.72
N TYR A 152 -4.17 8.20 8.57
CA TYR A 152 -3.87 9.43 9.29
C TYR A 152 -3.50 10.55 8.30
N GLN A 153 -2.65 10.28 7.32
CA GLN A 153 -2.27 11.26 6.29
C GLN A 153 -3.48 11.77 5.49
N GLN A 154 -4.42 10.88 5.15
CA GLN A 154 -5.65 11.25 4.43
C GLN A 154 -6.58 12.14 5.26
N VAL A 155 -6.62 11.96 6.58
CA VAL A 155 -7.46 12.78 7.46
C VAL A 155 -6.78 14.09 7.82
N ASP A 156 -5.46 14.09 7.94
CA ASP A 156 -4.65 15.28 8.23
C ASP A 156 -4.68 16.33 7.13
N SER A 157 -4.97 15.97 5.88
CA SER A 157 -5.16 16.96 4.81
C SER A 157 -6.41 17.84 4.97
N ASP A 158 -7.39 17.46 5.81
CA ASP A 158 -8.70 18.11 5.94
C ASP A 158 -8.95 18.70 7.34
N ILE A 159 -8.05 19.56 7.82
CA ILE A 159 -7.93 20.00 9.24
C ILE A 159 -9.17 20.72 9.80
N LEU A 160 -10.02 21.33 8.98
CA LEU A 160 -11.06 22.27 9.42
C LEU A 160 -12.32 21.64 10.07
N LYS A 161 -12.48 20.31 10.03
CA LYS A 161 -13.69 19.63 10.53
C LYS A 161 -13.45 18.96 11.90
N ARG A 162 -14.30 19.25 12.90
CA ARG A 162 -14.23 18.61 14.24
C ARG A 162 -14.25 17.07 14.20
N THR A 163 -14.98 16.48 13.27
CA THR A 163 -15.02 15.02 13.05
C THR A 163 -13.63 14.45 12.71
N ASN A 164 -12.79 15.24 12.03
CA ASN A 164 -11.46 14.83 11.63
C ASN A 164 -10.50 14.80 12.82
N TYR A 165 -10.69 15.68 13.81
CA TYR A 165 -9.89 15.65 15.05
C TYR A 165 -10.10 14.37 15.86
N GLN A 166 -11.35 13.95 16.07
CA GLN A 166 -11.65 12.69 16.78
C GLN A 166 -11.10 11.48 16.03
N LYS A 167 -11.24 11.48 14.69
CA LYS A 167 -10.68 10.42 13.84
C LYS A 167 -9.14 10.39 13.90
N GLN A 168 -8.47 11.54 13.84
CA GLN A 168 -7.02 11.63 14.04
C GLN A 168 -6.61 11.05 15.40
N GLN A 169 -7.31 11.41 16.48
CA GLN A 169 -6.99 10.92 17.81
C GLN A 169 -7.11 9.39 17.89
N SER A 170 -8.16 8.82 17.29
CA SER A 170 -8.33 7.36 17.21
C SER A 170 -7.22 6.69 16.40
N LEU A 171 -6.79 7.30 15.29
CA LEU A 171 -5.70 6.77 14.48
C LEU A 171 -4.35 6.82 15.21
N ILE A 172 -4.08 7.92 15.92
CA ILE A 172 -2.87 8.06 16.76
C ILE A 172 -2.86 7.00 17.86
N ALA A 173 -3.98 6.79 18.55
CA ALA A 173 -4.10 5.74 19.56
C ALA A 173 -3.89 4.34 18.98
N GLY A 174 -4.41 4.07 17.78
CA GLY A 174 -4.15 2.81 17.08
C GLY A 174 -2.67 2.62 16.71
N ILE A 175 -1.98 3.69 16.29
CA ILE A 175 -0.53 3.63 16.01
C ILE A 175 0.23 3.27 17.30
N ASP A 176 -0.15 3.88 18.42
CA ASP A 176 0.45 3.63 19.74
C ASP A 176 0.25 2.17 20.18
N GLU A 177 -0.97 1.65 20.06
CA GLU A 177 -1.30 0.26 20.38
C GLU A 177 -0.50 -0.74 19.52
N ILE A 178 -0.48 -0.55 18.20
CA ILE A 178 0.29 -1.43 17.31
C ILE A 178 1.79 -1.33 17.58
N ALA A 179 2.32 -0.14 17.87
CA ALA A 179 3.72 0.02 18.25
C ALA A 179 4.05 -0.74 19.55
N SER A 180 3.15 -0.72 20.53
CA SER A 180 3.26 -1.48 21.77
C SER A 180 3.30 -2.99 21.51
N HIS A 181 2.39 -3.51 20.68
CA HIS A 181 2.38 -4.92 20.29
C HIS A 181 3.68 -5.36 19.59
N ILE A 182 4.16 -4.56 18.64
CA ILE A 182 5.43 -4.82 17.94
C ILE A 182 6.61 -4.81 18.94
N HIS A 183 6.58 -3.91 19.92
CA HIS A 183 7.61 -3.85 20.93
C HIS A 183 7.63 -5.12 21.78
N GLN A 184 6.47 -5.56 22.27
CA GLN A 184 6.34 -6.79 23.06
C GLN A 184 6.80 -8.02 22.27
N ASP A 185 6.30 -8.18 21.04
CA ASP A 185 6.65 -9.30 20.16
C ASP A 185 8.17 -9.36 19.87
N TYR A 186 8.81 -8.20 19.70
CA TYR A 186 10.26 -8.11 19.57
C TYR A 186 11.01 -8.54 20.85
N GLN A 187 10.55 -8.14 22.03
CA GLN A 187 11.19 -8.56 23.29
C GLN A 187 11.08 -10.07 23.47
N ASP A 188 9.91 -10.64 23.22
CA ASP A 188 9.68 -12.08 23.33
C ASP A 188 10.58 -12.85 22.35
N PHE A 189 10.69 -12.36 21.11
CA PHE A 189 11.56 -12.94 20.10
C PHE A 189 13.04 -12.94 20.54
N ILE A 190 13.54 -11.85 21.12
CA ILE A 190 14.94 -11.76 21.56
C ILE A 190 15.19 -12.54 22.86
N ASN A 191 14.24 -12.59 23.77
CA ASN A 191 14.39 -13.32 25.02
C ASN A 191 14.45 -14.82 24.78
N LEU A 192 13.58 -15.34 23.91
CA LEU A 192 13.62 -16.73 23.49
C LEU A 192 14.95 -17.10 22.80
N ASP A 193 15.57 -16.17 22.06
CA ASP A 193 16.91 -16.37 21.48
C ASP A 193 17.98 -16.60 22.56
N LYS A 194 17.93 -15.81 23.63
CA LYS A 194 18.86 -15.92 24.76
C LYS A 194 18.68 -17.24 25.50
N GLU A 195 17.43 -17.65 25.77
CA GLU A 195 17.12 -18.91 26.44
C GLU A 195 17.66 -20.12 25.67
N ILE A 196 17.41 -20.17 24.37
CA ILE A 196 17.94 -21.23 23.50
C ILE A 196 19.48 -21.26 23.53
N HIS A 197 20.12 -20.08 23.54
CA HIS A 197 21.58 -20.00 23.61
C HIS A 197 22.13 -20.52 24.95
N TYR A 198 21.49 -20.20 26.08
CA TYR A 198 21.91 -20.70 27.40
C TYR A 198 21.76 -22.22 27.53
N ASP A 199 20.67 -22.80 27.00
CA ASP A 199 20.44 -24.25 27.04
C ASP A 199 21.46 -25.04 26.21
N GLN A 200 22.03 -24.44 25.16
CA GLN A 200 23.10 -25.04 24.37
C GLN A 200 24.45 -25.06 25.10
N ILE A 201 24.69 -24.14 26.04
CA ILE A 201 25.94 -24.08 26.82
C ILE A 201 25.91 -25.07 27.99
N ARG A 202 24.72 -25.43 28.50
CA ARG A 202 24.56 -26.33 29.65
C ARG A 202 24.66 -27.83 29.30
N LYS A 203 24.54 -28.20 28.01
CA LYS A 203 24.64 -29.58 27.53
C LYS A 203 26.06 -29.90 27.06
#